data_AF-A0A7J9GUF5-F1
#
_entry.id   AF-A0A7J9GUF5-F1
#
_cell.length_a   1.000
_cell.length_b   1.000
_cell.length_c   1.000
_cell.angle_alpha   90.00
_cell.angle_beta   90.00
_cell.angle_gamma   90.00
#
_symmetry.space_group_name_H-M   'P 1'
#
loop_
_entity.id
_entity.type
_entity.pdbx_description
1 polymer ?
#
loop_
_entity_poly.entity_id
_entity_poly.type
_entity_poly.pdbx_seq_one_letter_code
_entity_poly.pdbx_strand_id
1 'polypeptide(L)' 'MGGDGKVFTLAQVSEHNTPKDCWLIINDKVYDVTKYLKDHPGGDEVLLSAT' A
#
# COMPACT_ATOMS: atom_id res chain seq x y z
N MET A 1 23.52 -10.37 3.26
CA MET A 1 22.54 -10.23 4.35
C MET A 1 21.19 -9.94 3.70
N GLY A 2 20.46 -10.98 3.29
CA GLY A 2 19.17 -10.84 2.63
C GLY A 2 18.12 -10.48 3.67
N GLY A 3 17.48 -9.33 3.54
CA GLY A 3 16.44 -8.91 4.48
C GLY A 3 15.29 -9.90 4.46
N ASP A 4 14.91 -10.39 5.64
CA ASP A 4 13.73 -11.20 5.86
C ASP A 4 12.48 -10.42 5.40
N GLY A 5 12.05 -10.66 4.15
CA GLY A 5 10.83 -10.09 3.61
C GLY A 5 9.65 -10.61 4.41
N LYS A 6 8.91 -9.71 5.07
CA LYS A 6 7.67 -10.09 5.75
C LYS A 6 6.65 -10.56 4.72
N VAL A 7 6.04 -11.71 4.98
CA VAL A 7 4.92 -12.25 4.18
C VAL A 7 3.62 -11.76 4.81
N PHE A 8 2.71 -11.27 3.98
CA PHE A 8 1.39 -10.82 4.40
C PHE A 8 0.32 -11.64 3.67
N THR A 9 -0.78 -11.93 4.36
CA THR A 9 -1.99 -12.46 3.74
C THR A 9 -2.79 -11.33 3.09
N LEU A 10 -3.61 -11.66 2.09
CA LEU A 10 -4.51 -10.67 1.48
C LEU A 10 -5.44 -10.02 2.51
N ALA A 11 -5.91 -10.79 3.50
CA ALA A 11 -6.75 -10.28 4.58
C ALA A 11 -6.03 -9.19 5.40
N GLN A 12 -4.77 -9.42 5.77
CA GLN A 12 -3.97 -8.42 6.49
C GLN A 12 -3.76 -7.16 5.65
N VAL A 13 -3.46 -7.30 4.35
CA VAL A 13 -3.25 -6.13 3.48
C VAL A 13 -4.55 -5.34 3.30
N SER A 14 -5.70 -6.01 3.23
CA SER A 14 -7.01 -5.36 3.04
C SER A 14 -7.47 -4.50 4.23
N GLU A 15 -6.84 -4.63 5.40
CA GLU A 15 -7.11 -3.77 6.55
C GLU A 15 -6.54 -2.35 6.38
N HIS A 16 -5.59 -2.16 5.44
CA HIS A 16 -4.87 -0.92 5.20
C HIS A 16 -5.44 -0.14 4.00
N ASN A 17 -6.69 0.33 4.13
CA ASN A 17 -7.47 0.95 3.05
C ASN A 17 -7.91 2.40 3.32
N THR A 18 -7.15 3.15 4.13
CA THR A 18 -7.51 4.53 4.50
C THR A 18 -6.41 5.52 4.14
N PRO A 19 -6.70 6.83 3.99
CA PRO A 19 -5.67 7.84 3.66
C PRO A 19 -4.55 7.97 4.70
N LYS A 20 -4.75 7.45 5.91
CA LYS A 20 -3.75 7.47 6.99
C LYS A 20 -3.05 6.13 7.17
N ASP A 21 -3.48 5.11 6.44
CA ASP A 21 -2.97 3.75 6.48
C ASP A 21 -3.40 3.04 5.18
N CYS A 22 -2.56 3.16 4.15
CA CYS A 22 -2.87 2.79 2.78
C CYS A 22 -1.77 1.90 2.22
N TRP A 23 -2.10 0.63 1.97
CA TRP A 23 -1.17 -0.33 1.38
C TRP A 23 -1.67 -0.80 0.01
N LEU A 24 -0.72 -1.06 -0.89
CA LEU A 24 -1.02 -1.58 -2.23
C LEU A 24 -0.21 -2.83 -2.52
N ILE A 25 -0.82 -3.73 -3.29
CA ILE A 25 -0.14 -4.90 -3.84
C ILE A 25 0.22 -4.59 -5.29
N ILE A 26 1.52 -4.51 -5.59
CA ILE A 26 2.04 -4.27 -6.94
C ILE A 26 3.03 -5.37 -7.27
N ASN A 27 2.76 -6.17 -8.31
CA ASN A 27 3.60 -7.30 -8.72
C ASN A 27 3.92 -8.25 -7.54
N ASP A 28 2.87 -8.70 -6.84
CA ASP A 28 2.95 -9.61 -5.67
C ASP A 28 3.78 -9.10 -4.49
N LYS A 29 4.03 -7.79 -4.43
CA LYS A 29 4.73 -7.13 -3.32
C LYS A 29 3.82 -6.12 -2.65
N VAL A 30 3.91 -6.08 -1.32
CA VAL A 30 3.16 -5.15 -0.48
C VAL A 30 3.96 -3.86 -0.31
N TYR A 31 3.32 -2.73 -0.58
CA TYR A 31 3.88 -1.39 -0.43
C TYR A 31 3.00 -0.57 0.50
N ASP A 32 3.59 -0.02 1.55
CA ASP A 32 2.97 1.05 2.32
C ASP A 32 3.16 2.37 1.55
N VAL A 33 2.07 2.88 0.99
CA VAL A 33 2.05 4.12 0.20
C VAL A 33 1.48 5.30 0.98
N THR A 34 1.19 5.15 2.28
CA THR A 34 0.56 6.16 3.13
C THR A 34 1.21 7.54 3.02
N LYS A 35 2.55 7.58 3.01
CA LYS A 35 3.30 8.84 2.90
C LYS A 35 3.33 9.40 1.48
N TYR A 36 3.22 8.53 0.49
CA TYR A 36 3.29 8.88 -0.92
C TYR A 36 1.98 9.43 -1.48
N LEU A 37 0.84 9.13 -0.83
CA LEU A 37 -0.49 9.58 -1.29
C LEU A 37 -0.54 11.07 -1.67
N LYS A 38 0.04 11.95 -0.84
CA LYS A 38 0.04 13.41 -1.06
C LYS A 38 0.98 13.87 -2.17
N ASP A 39 2.02 13.11 -2.42
CA ASP A 39 3.05 13.41 -3.43
C ASP A 39 2.74 12.72 -4.76
N HIS A 40 1.65 11.95 -4.83
CA HIS A 40 1.24 11.24 -6.03
C HIS A 40 0.77 12.24 -7.10
N PRO A 41 1.43 12.33 -8.28
CA PRO A 41 1.09 13.32 -9.30
C PRO A 41 -0.33 13.19 -9.86
N GLY A 42 -0.96 12.01 -9.74
CA GLY A 42 -2.34 11.76 -10.15
C GLY A 42 -3.39 12.04 -9.09
N GLY A 43 -3.00 12.54 -7.90
CA GLY A 43 -3.88 12.72 -6.75
C GLY A 43 -4.01 11.44 -5.90
N ASP A 44 -4.32 11.61 -4.61
CA ASP A 44 -4.51 10.52 -3.66
C ASP A 44 -5.77 9.69 -3.94
N GLU A 45 -6.82 10.33 -4.48
CA GLU A 45 -8.10 9.70 -4.84
C GLU A 45 -7.93 8.45 -5.72
N VAL A 46 -7.00 8.50 -6.68
CA VAL A 46 -6.75 7.38 -7.61
C VAL A 46 -6.18 6.17 -6.87
N LEU A 47 -5.24 6.39 -5.94
CA LEU A 47 -4.63 5.30 -5.17
C LEU A 47 -5.60 4.73 -4.14
N LEU A 48 -6.42 5.57 -3.51
CA LEU A 48 -7.46 5.15 -2.56
C LEU A 48 -8.59 4.34 -3.21
N SER A 49 -8.84 4.53 -4.51
CA SER A 49 -9.79 3.70 -5.25
C SER A 49 -9.27 2.27 -5.52
N ALA A 50 -7.97 2.05 -5.37
CA ALA A 50 -7.30 0.79 -5.65
C ALA A 50 -7.02 -0.07 -4.38
N THR A 51 -7.43 0.43 -3.21
CA THR A 51 -7.32 -0.27 -1.91
C THR A 51 -8.60 -0.98 -1.51
#